data_AF-A0A6C0T872-F1
#
_entry.id   AF-A0A6C0T872-F1
#
_cell.length_a   1.000
_cell.length_b   1.000
_cell.length_c   1.000
_cell.angle_alpha   90.00
_cell.angle_beta   90.00
_cell.angle_gamma   90.00
#
_symmetry.space_group_name_H-M   'P 1'
#
loop_
_entity.id
_entity.type
_entity.pdbx_description
1 polymer ?
#
loop_
_entity_poly.entity_id
_entity_poly.type
_entity_poly.pdbx_seq_one_letter_code
_entity_poly.pdbx_strand_id
1 'polypeptide(L)'
;RARYDPFEQARGRVDQLRQLGHSVDKVEYIIMGGTFMSLPESYRDGFIASLHNALSGYTAENVDEAVQLGEQSQTKCVGITIETRPDYCLDQHLSSMLRYGCTRLEIGVQSLYEDVARDTNRGHTVKAVCETFRLAKDAGYKVVSHMMPDLPNVGMERDLYQFQEYFENPDFRTDGLKIYPTLVIRGTGLYELWRTGRYKNYTPNALIDLVA
;
A
#
# COMPACT_ATOMS: atom_id res chain seq x y z
N ARG A 1 2.66 -5.24 -22.70
CA ARG A 1 3.16 -5.09 -21.31
C ARG A 1 4.24 -4.01 -21.33
N ALA A 2 4.11 -2.95 -20.53
CA ALA A 2 4.98 -1.77 -20.55
C ALA A 2 6.36 -1.96 -19.89
N ARG A 3 6.80 -3.19 -19.60
CA ARG A 3 8.13 -3.51 -19.02
C ARG A 3 8.53 -2.63 -17.81
N TYR A 4 7.60 -2.32 -16.91
CA TYR A 4 7.84 -1.46 -15.74
C TYR A 4 8.21 0.00 -16.04
N ASP A 5 7.99 0.47 -17.27
CA ASP A 5 8.13 1.88 -17.60
C ASP A 5 6.97 2.69 -16.98
N PRO A 6 7.25 3.67 -16.09
CA PRO A 6 6.22 4.43 -15.39
C PRO A 6 5.36 5.29 -16.33
N PHE A 7 5.98 5.90 -17.34
CA PHE A 7 5.29 6.81 -18.25
C PHE A 7 4.29 6.05 -19.14
N GLU A 8 4.75 4.96 -19.75
CA GLU A 8 3.93 4.11 -20.61
C GLU A 8 2.78 3.45 -19.84
N GLN A 9 3.00 3.04 -18.59
CA GLN A 9 1.94 2.49 -17.75
C GLN A 9 0.86 3.52 -17.43
N ALA A 10 1.29 4.70 -16.96
CA ALA A 10 0.39 5.76 -16.58
C ALA A 10 -0.43 6.26 -17.77
N ARG A 11 0.25 6.66 -18.86
CA ARG A 11 -0.40 7.19 -20.05
C ARG A 11 -1.32 6.17 -20.71
N GLY A 12 -0.86 4.93 -20.86
CA GLY A 12 -1.67 3.85 -21.43
C GLY A 12 -2.95 3.58 -20.62
N ARG A 13 -2.89 3.68 -19.29
CA ARG A 13 -4.07 3.50 -18.43
C ARG A 13 -5.05 4.67 -18.51
N VAL A 14 -4.55 5.90 -18.53
CA VAL A 14 -5.39 7.10 -18.67
C VAL A 14 -6.11 7.11 -20.02
N ASP A 15 -5.40 6.82 -21.11
CA ASP A 15 -5.98 6.78 -22.45
C ASP A 15 -7.03 5.65 -22.58
N GLN A 16 -6.76 4.49 -21.99
CA GLN A 16 -7.73 3.40 -21.93
C GLN A 16 -9.03 3.82 -21.22
N LEU A 17 -8.94 4.47 -20.06
CA LEU A 17 -10.12 4.93 -19.32
C LEU A 17 -10.90 6.00 -20.10
N ARG A 18 -10.19 6.91 -20.77
CA ARG A 18 -10.80 7.91 -21.64
C ARG A 18 -11.57 7.27 -22.81
N GLN A 19 -11.01 6.23 -23.44
CA GLN A 19 -11.68 5.49 -24.52
C GLN A 19 -12.94 4.75 -24.06
N LEU A 20 -12.98 4.32 -22.81
CA LEU A 20 -14.17 3.71 -22.19
C LEU A 20 -15.24 4.75 -21.80
N GLY A 21 -14.95 6.05 -21.97
CA GLY A 21 -15.89 7.14 -21.66
C GLY A 21 -15.82 7.65 -20.21
N HIS A 22 -14.81 7.25 -19.42
CA HIS A 22 -14.61 7.83 -18.08
C HIS A 22 -13.99 9.24 -18.19
N SER A 23 -14.45 10.16 -17.32
CA SER A 23 -13.71 11.41 -17.10
C SER A 23 -12.39 11.09 -16.41
N VAL A 24 -11.32 11.73 -16.91
CA VAL A 24 -9.95 11.58 -16.41
C VAL A 24 -9.37 12.92 -15.97
N ASP A 25 -10.21 13.91 -15.68
CA ASP A 25 -9.76 15.26 -15.31
C ASP A 25 -9.04 15.29 -13.96
N LYS A 26 -9.34 14.31 -13.10
CA LYS A 26 -8.73 14.12 -11.77
C LYS A 26 -8.31 12.66 -11.63
N VAL A 27 -7.01 12.45 -11.40
CA VAL A 27 -6.40 11.12 -11.32
C VAL A 27 -5.72 10.98 -9.96
N GLU A 28 -5.94 9.83 -9.31
CA GLU A 28 -5.18 9.39 -8.16
C GLU A 28 -4.25 8.25 -8.59
N TYR A 29 -2.95 8.38 -8.30
CA TYR A 29 -1.98 7.31 -8.52
C TYR A 29 -1.89 6.38 -7.31
N ILE A 30 -1.65 5.10 -7.57
CA ILE A 30 -1.34 4.10 -6.54
C ILE A 30 -0.08 3.37 -6.94
N ILE A 31 0.99 3.56 -6.18
CA ILE A 31 2.28 2.88 -6.36
C ILE A 31 2.26 1.62 -5.51
N MET A 32 2.08 0.48 -6.17
CA MET A 32 1.97 -0.83 -5.54
C MET A 32 3.33 -1.53 -5.44
N GLY A 33 3.47 -2.37 -4.41
CA GLY A 33 4.61 -3.30 -4.29
C GLY A 33 5.29 -3.30 -2.92
N GLY A 34 4.98 -2.34 -2.05
CA GLY A 34 5.40 -2.33 -0.64
C GLY A 34 6.89 -2.05 -0.38
N THR A 35 7.74 -2.04 -1.41
CA THR A 35 9.20 -1.79 -1.27
C THR A 35 9.70 -0.66 -2.15
N PHE A 36 8.82 0.18 -2.71
CA PHE A 36 9.24 1.31 -3.54
C PHE A 36 10.26 2.20 -2.83
N MET A 37 10.05 2.44 -1.54
CA MET A 37 10.91 3.29 -0.72
C MET A 37 12.26 2.68 -0.35
N SER A 38 12.47 1.39 -0.60
CA SER A 38 13.78 0.75 -0.42
C SER A 38 14.69 0.91 -1.64
N LEU A 39 14.17 1.45 -2.75
CA LEU A 39 14.92 1.64 -3.99
C LEU A 39 15.84 2.88 -3.91
N PRO A 40 16.91 2.93 -4.72
CA PRO A 40 17.77 4.10 -4.81
C PRO A 40 16.97 5.38 -5.08
N GLU A 41 17.35 6.47 -4.43
CA GLU A 41 16.66 7.77 -4.54
C GLU A 41 16.53 8.24 -5.99
N SER A 42 17.61 8.14 -6.79
CA SER A 42 17.57 8.51 -8.21
C SER A 42 16.52 7.74 -9.02
N TYR A 43 16.29 6.47 -8.67
CA TYR A 43 15.22 5.68 -9.30
C TYR A 43 13.84 6.17 -8.86
N ARG A 44 13.66 6.43 -7.55
CA ARG A 44 12.38 6.91 -7.01
C ARG A 44 12.01 8.27 -7.60
N ASP A 45 12.94 9.22 -7.63
CA ASP A 45 12.76 10.56 -8.21
C ASP A 45 12.39 10.47 -9.68
N GLY A 46 13.13 9.69 -10.47
CA GLY A 46 12.84 9.51 -11.90
C GLY A 46 11.50 8.83 -12.16
N PHE A 47 11.12 7.87 -11.32
CA PHE A 47 9.82 7.19 -11.41
C PHE A 47 8.66 8.16 -11.16
N ILE A 48 8.73 8.96 -10.09
CA ILE A 48 7.69 9.95 -9.75
C ILE A 48 7.63 11.06 -10.78
N ALA A 49 8.78 11.58 -11.23
CA ALA A 49 8.83 12.59 -12.28
C ALA A 49 8.13 12.10 -13.56
N SER A 50 8.37 10.84 -13.94
CA SER A 50 7.72 10.22 -15.09
C SER A 50 6.20 10.09 -14.95
N LEU A 51 5.68 9.83 -13.74
CA LEU A 51 4.24 9.79 -13.48
C LEU A 51 3.58 11.17 -13.64
N HIS A 52 4.23 12.22 -13.14
CA HIS A 52 3.74 13.60 -13.31
C HIS A 52 3.81 14.03 -14.78
N ASN A 53 4.92 13.75 -15.46
CA ASN A 53 5.09 13.99 -16.90
C ASN A 53 4.02 13.28 -17.74
N ALA A 54 3.61 12.07 -17.35
CA ALA A 54 2.56 11.32 -18.05
C ALA A 54 1.18 11.99 -18.01
N LEU A 55 0.85 12.73 -16.94
CA LEU A 55 -0.40 13.48 -16.86
C LEU A 55 -0.27 14.89 -17.43
N SER A 56 0.87 15.53 -17.23
CA SER A 56 1.09 16.92 -17.59
C SER A 56 1.41 17.12 -19.07
N GLY A 57 2.00 16.10 -19.71
CA GLY A 57 2.48 16.17 -21.09
C GLY A 57 3.80 16.92 -21.25
N TYR A 58 4.37 17.44 -20.16
CA TYR A 58 5.70 18.05 -20.15
C TYR A 58 6.80 16.99 -19.95
N THR A 59 8.04 17.39 -20.22
CA THR A 59 9.24 16.58 -19.99
C THR A 59 10.13 17.29 -18.98
N ALA A 60 9.81 17.18 -17.69
CA ALA A 60 10.68 17.65 -16.62
C ALA A 60 11.87 16.72 -16.42
N GLU A 61 13.03 17.28 -16.05
CA GLU A 61 14.27 16.51 -15.79
C GLU A 61 14.40 16.05 -14.33
N ASN A 62 13.70 16.71 -13.41
CA ASN A 62 13.71 16.39 -11.99
C ASN A 62 12.30 16.37 -11.40
N VAL A 63 12.16 15.74 -10.22
CA VAL A 63 10.85 15.51 -9.59
C VAL A 63 10.18 16.79 -9.13
N ASP A 64 10.93 17.79 -8.64
CA ASP A 64 10.35 19.04 -8.13
C ASP A 64 9.71 19.85 -9.27
N GLU A 65 10.41 19.94 -10.40
CA GLU A 65 9.88 20.56 -11.62
C GLU A 65 8.67 19.79 -12.16
N ALA A 66 8.74 18.45 -12.17
CA ALA A 66 7.63 17.62 -12.64
C ALA A 66 6.35 17.84 -11.82
N VAL A 67 6.47 17.91 -10.49
CA VAL A 67 5.35 18.20 -9.57
C VAL A 67 4.77 19.59 -9.86
N GLN A 68 5.62 20.61 -9.97
CA GLN A 68 5.18 21.99 -10.27
C GLN A 68 4.45 22.11 -11.61
N LEU A 69 4.97 21.47 -12.66
CA LEU A 69 4.31 21.43 -13.97
C LEU A 69 3.00 20.62 -13.92
N GLY A 70 2.94 19.59 -13.08
CA GLY A 70 1.72 18.83 -12.79
C GLY A 70 0.57 19.70 -12.28
N GLU A 71 0.88 20.74 -11.50
CA GLU A 71 -0.13 21.69 -11.01
C GLU A 71 -0.80 22.49 -12.12
N GLN A 72 -0.17 22.65 -13.29
CA GLN A 72 -0.71 23.38 -14.44
C GLN A 72 -1.41 22.48 -15.46
N SER A 73 -1.30 21.14 -15.30
CA SER A 73 -1.90 20.17 -16.23
C SER A 73 -3.43 20.30 -16.32
N GLN A 74 -4.00 19.98 -17.49
CA GLN A 74 -5.45 19.81 -17.63
C GLN A 74 -5.96 18.60 -16.82
N THR A 75 -5.18 17.51 -16.80
CA THR A 75 -5.45 16.33 -15.98
C THR A 75 -4.67 16.43 -14.67
N LYS A 76 -5.37 16.63 -13.55
CA LYS A 76 -4.75 16.85 -12.24
C LYS A 76 -4.42 15.54 -11.55
N CYS A 77 -3.19 15.43 -11.04
CA CYS A 77 -2.90 14.47 -9.97
C CYS A 77 -3.48 15.01 -8.66
N VAL A 78 -4.55 14.40 -8.17
CA VAL A 78 -5.21 14.84 -6.91
C VAL A 78 -4.70 14.09 -5.68
N GLY A 79 -3.89 13.05 -5.90
CA GLY A 79 -3.27 12.29 -4.84
C GLY A 79 -2.37 11.20 -5.39
N ILE A 80 -1.32 10.91 -4.63
CA ILE A 80 -0.51 9.70 -4.81
C ILE A 80 -0.63 8.88 -3.53
N THR A 81 -0.91 7.59 -3.71
CA THR A 81 -0.85 6.58 -2.66
C THR A 81 0.43 5.77 -2.83
N ILE A 82 1.22 5.62 -1.76
CA ILE A 82 2.43 4.78 -1.77
C ILE A 82 2.25 3.65 -0.76
N GLU A 83 2.32 2.42 -1.26
CA GLU A 83 2.42 1.22 -0.41
C GLU A 83 3.86 1.04 0.08
N THR A 84 4.01 0.83 1.38
CA THR A 84 5.34 0.62 1.96
C THR A 84 5.28 -0.27 3.21
N ARG A 85 6.46 -0.55 3.75
CA ARG A 85 6.63 -1.25 5.03
C ARG A 85 6.96 -0.27 6.16
N PRO A 86 6.67 -0.61 7.42
CA PRO A 86 6.98 0.25 8.58
C PRO A 86 8.46 0.69 8.65
N ASP A 87 9.39 -0.21 8.28
CA ASP A 87 10.83 0.06 8.27
C ASP A 87 11.27 1.13 7.23
N TYR A 88 10.41 1.48 6.28
CA TYR A 88 10.63 2.53 5.28
C TYR A 88 9.69 3.75 5.46
N CYS A 89 9.27 4.02 6.70
CA CYS A 89 8.45 5.18 7.08
C CYS A 89 9.10 6.10 8.13
N LEU A 90 10.43 6.15 8.17
CA LEU A 90 11.19 7.10 8.98
C LEU A 90 11.07 8.53 8.42
N ASP A 91 11.44 9.55 9.21
CA ASP A 91 11.32 10.98 8.88
C ASP A 91 11.87 11.35 7.49
N GLN A 92 13.03 10.81 7.12
CA GLN A 92 13.62 11.04 5.79
C GLN A 92 12.73 10.52 4.65
N HIS A 93 12.08 9.37 4.86
CA HIS A 93 11.22 8.74 3.86
C HIS A 93 9.90 9.49 3.75
N LEU A 94 9.30 9.88 4.89
CA LEU A 94 8.09 10.71 4.91
C LEU A 94 8.35 12.06 4.23
N SER A 95 9.50 12.68 4.47
CA SER A 95 9.90 13.92 3.80
C SER A 95 10.00 13.75 2.28
N SER A 96 10.62 12.66 1.78
CA SER A 96 10.65 12.36 0.34
C SER A 96 9.24 12.17 -0.23
N MET A 97 8.37 11.46 0.48
CA MET A 97 7.00 11.22 0.04
C MET A 97 6.19 12.53 -0.05
N LEU A 98 6.38 13.48 0.88
CA LEU A 98 5.76 14.81 0.81
C LEU A 98 6.23 15.54 -0.46
N ARG A 99 7.55 15.53 -0.72
CA ARG A 99 8.16 16.12 -1.92
C ARG A 99 7.58 15.53 -3.21
N TYR A 100 7.24 14.24 -3.23
CA TYR A 100 6.64 13.57 -4.38
C TYR A 100 5.17 13.96 -4.66
N GLY A 101 4.50 14.63 -3.71
CA GLY A 101 3.05 14.85 -3.74
C GLY A 101 2.23 13.65 -3.23
N CYS A 102 2.84 12.79 -2.41
CA CYS A 102 2.11 11.71 -1.73
C CYS A 102 1.11 12.29 -0.72
N THR A 103 -0.08 11.69 -0.67
CA THR A 103 -1.17 12.11 0.22
C THR A 103 -1.69 10.98 1.10
N ARG A 104 -1.47 9.72 0.69
CA ARG A 104 -1.95 8.54 1.41
C ARG A 104 -0.84 7.48 1.50
N LEU A 105 -0.63 6.96 2.69
CA LEU A 105 0.29 5.85 2.92
C LEU A 105 -0.49 4.58 3.20
N GLU A 106 -0.02 3.50 2.60
CA GLU A 106 -0.56 2.17 2.81
C GLU A 106 0.48 1.26 3.44
N ILE A 107 0.20 0.80 4.66
CA ILE A 107 1.14 0.03 5.48
C ILE A 107 0.65 -1.40 5.64
N GLY A 108 1.52 -2.35 5.29
CA GLY A 108 1.24 -3.78 5.43
C GLY A 108 1.42 -4.30 6.86
N VAL A 109 0.39 -4.15 7.70
CA VAL A 109 0.34 -4.65 9.09
C VAL A 109 0.08 -6.14 9.16
N GLN A 110 -0.96 -6.58 8.45
CA GLN A 110 -1.44 -7.95 8.32
C GLN A 110 -2.06 -8.53 9.60
N SER A 111 -1.35 -8.49 10.72
CA SER A 111 -1.81 -8.97 12.03
C SER A 111 -1.34 -8.06 13.16
N LEU A 112 -2.09 -8.03 14.26
CA LEU A 112 -1.72 -7.31 15.49
C LEU A 112 -0.92 -8.19 16.47
N TYR A 113 -0.62 -9.43 16.10
CA TYR A 113 0.07 -10.35 16.99
C TYR A 113 1.55 -10.54 16.62
N GLU A 114 2.43 -10.37 17.61
CA GLU A 114 3.88 -10.49 17.43
C GLU A 114 4.33 -11.94 17.10
N ASP A 115 3.59 -12.94 17.58
CA ASP A 115 3.84 -14.35 17.21
C ASP A 115 3.63 -14.58 15.71
N VAL A 116 2.54 -14.04 15.15
CA VAL A 116 2.23 -14.13 13.72
C VAL A 116 3.26 -13.40 12.88
N ALA A 117 3.66 -12.19 13.27
CA ALA A 117 4.68 -11.42 12.57
C ALA A 117 6.03 -12.15 12.52
N ARG A 118 6.43 -12.81 13.62
CA ARG A 118 7.65 -13.61 13.70
C ARG A 118 7.54 -14.89 12.87
N ASP A 119 6.46 -15.66 13.04
CA ASP A 119 6.30 -16.98 12.43
C ASP A 119 6.12 -16.89 10.90
N THR A 120 5.59 -15.78 10.39
CA THR A 120 5.49 -15.48 8.95
C THR A 120 6.72 -14.80 8.36
N ASN A 121 7.79 -14.62 9.16
CA ASN A 121 9.01 -13.91 8.79
C ASN A 121 8.73 -12.52 8.17
N ARG A 122 7.87 -11.75 8.84
CA ARG A 122 7.37 -10.48 8.31
C ARG A 122 8.45 -9.40 8.17
N GLY A 123 9.45 -9.44 9.05
CA GLY A 123 10.59 -8.52 9.05
C GLY A 123 10.31 -7.18 9.71
N HIS A 124 9.23 -7.04 10.48
CA HIS A 124 8.95 -5.91 11.36
C HIS A 124 8.09 -6.36 12.56
N THR A 125 7.99 -5.52 13.59
CA THR A 125 7.19 -5.76 14.80
C THR A 125 5.89 -4.93 14.77
N VAL A 126 4.89 -5.37 15.53
CA VAL A 126 3.63 -4.63 15.68
C VAL A 126 3.89 -3.26 16.32
N LYS A 127 4.85 -3.19 17.26
CA LYS A 127 5.28 -1.91 17.83
C LYS A 127 5.80 -0.92 16.78
N ALA A 128 6.59 -1.40 15.80
CA ALA A 128 7.13 -0.54 14.73
C ALA A 128 6.01 -0.01 13.82
N VAL A 129 4.94 -0.79 13.62
CA VAL A 129 3.72 -0.35 12.91
C VAL A 129 3.06 0.81 13.65
N CYS A 130 2.82 0.69 14.96
CA CYS A 130 2.17 1.75 15.74
C CYS A 130 2.97 3.05 15.70
N GLU A 131 4.30 2.96 15.81
CA GLU A 131 5.16 4.13 15.69
C GLU A 131 5.12 4.77 14.30
N THR A 132 5.08 3.95 13.25
CA THR A 132 4.90 4.41 11.86
C THR A 132 3.57 5.14 11.69
N PHE A 133 2.48 4.63 12.27
CA PHE A 133 1.17 5.28 12.20
C PHE A 133 1.17 6.65 12.85
N ARG A 134 1.78 6.76 14.03
CA ARG A 134 1.94 8.04 14.71
C ARG A 134 2.72 9.03 13.84
N LEU A 135 3.91 8.66 13.37
CA LEU A 135 4.74 9.54 12.54
C LEU A 135 4.04 9.97 11.25
N ALA A 136 3.38 9.05 10.56
CA ALA A 136 2.65 9.35 9.33
C ALA A 136 1.47 10.30 9.57
N LYS A 137 0.70 10.08 10.65
CA LYS A 137 -0.42 10.97 11.01
C LYS A 137 0.07 12.35 11.46
N ASP A 138 1.14 12.41 12.26
CA ASP A 138 1.76 13.67 12.69
C ASP A 138 2.27 14.48 11.48
N ALA A 139 2.73 13.81 10.42
CA ALA A 139 3.12 14.43 9.15
C ALA A 139 1.94 14.81 8.23
N GLY A 140 0.69 14.51 8.60
CA GLY A 140 -0.51 14.88 7.87
C GLY A 140 -0.96 13.91 6.78
N TYR A 141 -0.45 12.67 6.76
CA TYR A 141 -0.89 11.66 5.81
C TYR A 141 -2.23 11.04 6.19
N LYS A 142 -3.03 10.69 5.16
CA LYS A 142 -4.04 9.65 5.33
C LYS A 142 -3.34 8.30 5.47
N VAL A 143 -3.62 7.56 6.53
CA VAL A 143 -3.04 6.23 6.78
C VAL A 143 -4.08 5.17 6.53
N VAL A 144 -3.74 4.19 5.70
CA VAL A 144 -4.56 3.00 5.45
C VAL A 144 -3.70 1.77 5.78
N SER A 145 -4.27 0.79 6.45
CA SER A 145 -3.54 -0.44 6.77
C SER A 145 -4.12 -1.65 6.05
N HIS A 146 -3.23 -2.56 5.65
CA HIS A 146 -3.62 -3.86 5.12
C HIS A 146 -3.73 -4.86 6.26
N MET A 147 -4.87 -5.53 6.38
CA MET A 147 -5.14 -6.56 7.39
C MET A 147 -5.51 -7.87 6.70
N MET A 148 -5.04 -9.00 7.23
CA MET A 148 -5.20 -10.31 6.62
C MET A 148 -5.80 -11.30 7.61
N PRO A 149 -7.10 -11.65 7.50
CA PRO A 149 -7.67 -12.76 8.25
C PRO A 149 -7.22 -14.12 7.67
N ASP A 150 -7.45 -15.20 8.42
CA ASP A 150 -7.09 -16.58 8.03
C ASP A 150 -5.57 -16.79 7.90
N LEU A 151 -4.74 -16.01 8.63
CA LEU A 151 -3.29 -16.25 8.64
C LEU A 151 -2.94 -17.54 9.40
N PRO A 152 -1.82 -18.21 9.06
CA PRO A 152 -1.36 -19.38 9.82
C PRO A 152 -1.25 -19.10 11.32
N ASN A 153 -1.68 -20.06 12.13
CA ASN A 153 -1.69 -19.98 13.60
C ASN A 153 -2.62 -18.90 14.21
N VAL A 154 -3.49 -18.29 13.38
CA VAL A 154 -4.59 -17.41 13.82
C VAL A 154 -5.91 -18.13 13.58
N GLY A 155 -6.67 -18.35 14.64
CA GLY A 155 -8.01 -18.94 14.54
C GLY A 155 -9.10 -17.87 14.45
N MET A 156 -10.33 -18.30 14.13
CA MET A 156 -11.48 -17.42 13.91
C MET A 156 -11.72 -16.41 15.03
N GLU A 157 -11.62 -16.88 16.28
CA GLU A 157 -11.82 -16.04 17.46
C GLU A 157 -10.72 -14.96 17.59
N ARG A 158 -9.46 -15.33 17.30
CA ARG A 158 -8.33 -14.38 17.29
C ARG A 158 -8.49 -13.34 16.18
N ASP A 159 -8.95 -13.73 14.99
CA ASP A 159 -9.23 -12.76 13.92
C ASP A 159 -10.29 -11.74 14.35
N LEU A 160 -11.37 -12.18 15.02
CA LEU A 160 -12.40 -11.28 15.52
C LEU A 160 -11.86 -10.30 16.58
N TYR A 161 -11.14 -10.81 17.58
CA TYR A 161 -10.52 -9.94 18.60
C TYR A 161 -9.50 -8.98 17.99
N GLN A 162 -8.74 -9.42 17.00
CA GLN A 162 -7.77 -8.58 16.29
C GLN A 162 -8.45 -7.36 15.67
N PHE A 163 -9.62 -7.52 15.04
CA PHE A 163 -10.35 -6.39 14.47
C PHE A 163 -11.04 -5.52 15.53
N GLN A 164 -11.53 -6.10 16.63
CA GLN A 164 -12.05 -5.31 17.76
C GLN A 164 -10.96 -4.42 18.36
N GLU A 165 -9.81 -5.01 18.70
CA GLU A 165 -8.65 -4.29 19.23
C GLU A 165 -8.19 -3.19 18.26
N TYR A 166 -8.17 -3.46 16.96
CA TYR A 166 -7.75 -2.50 15.93
C TYR A 166 -8.49 -1.14 16.01
N PHE A 167 -9.78 -1.17 16.35
CA PHE A 167 -10.59 0.04 16.46
C PHE A 167 -10.69 0.58 17.90
N GLU A 168 -10.59 -0.28 18.91
CA GLU A 168 -10.64 0.13 20.31
C GLU A 168 -9.32 0.72 20.81
N ASN A 169 -8.18 0.16 20.39
CA ASN A 169 -6.86 0.59 20.80
C ASN A 169 -6.45 1.89 20.06
N PRO A 170 -6.13 2.99 20.78
CA PRO A 170 -5.78 4.27 20.16
C PRO A 170 -4.48 4.25 19.34
N ASP A 171 -3.59 3.27 19.57
CA ASP A 171 -2.33 3.13 18.80
C ASP A 171 -2.58 2.78 17.32
N PHE A 172 -3.77 2.25 17.01
CA PHE A 172 -4.20 1.93 15.65
C PHE A 172 -5.19 2.99 15.11
N ARG A 173 -6.45 2.63 14.88
CA ARG A 173 -7.51 3.55 14.37
C ARG A 173 -7.08 4.32 13.10
N THR A 174 -6.61 3.63 12.08
CA THR A 174 -6.26 4.28 10.81
C THR A 174 -7.51 4.74 10.04
N ASP A 175 -7.31 5.50 8.97
CA ASP A 175 -8.38 6.12 8.19
C ASP A 175 -9.03 5.16 7.18
N GLY A 176 -8.52 3.94 7.08
CA GLY A 176 -9.09 2.91 6.23
C GLY A 176 -8.40 1.56 6.37
N LEU A 177 -9.16 0.51 6.07
CA LEU A 177 -8.67 -0.87 6.03
C LEU A 177 -8.75 -1.43 4.62
N LYS A 178 -7.71 -2.14 4.21
CA LYS A 178 -7.78 -3.11 3.11
C LYS A 178 -7.73 -4.51 3.68
N ILE A 179 -8.85 -5.23 3.60
CA ILE A 179 -8.97 -6.59 4.12
C ILE A 179 -8.61 -7.56 2.99
N TYR A 180 -7.57 -8.36 3.20
CA TYR A 180 -7.09 -9.36 2.26
C TYR A 180 -7.18 -10.76 2.90
N PRO A 181 -8.29 -11.49 2.70
CA PRO A 181 -8.37 -12.88 3.14
C PRO A 181 -7.22 -13.71 2.58
N THR A 182 -6.60 -14.53 3.43
CA THR A 182 -5.38 -15.26 3.07
C THR A 182 -5.62 -16.28 1.95
N LEU A 183 -4.87 -16.16 0.86
CA LEU A 183 -4.95 -17.06 -0.30
C LEU A 183 -3.73 -17.98 -0.37
N VAL A 184 -3.97 -19.25 -0.68
CA VAL A 184 -2.91 -20.23 -0.94
C VAL A 184 -2.53 -20.18 -2.42
N ILE A 185 -1.38 -19.57 -2.72
CA ILE A 185 -0.87 -19.43 -4.09
C ILE A 185 0.29 -20.39 -4.33
N ARG A 186 0.27 -21.10 -5.46
CA ARG A 186 1.35 -22.00 -5.86
C ARG A 186 2.69 -21.26 -5.91
N GLY A 187 3.75 -21.87 -5.36
CA GLY A 187 5.09 -21.28 -5.31
C GLY A 187 5.37 -20.40 -4.09
N THR A 188 4.43 -20.32 -3.15
CA THR A 188 4.62 -19.62 -1.85
C THR A 188 4.93 -20.61 -0.73
N GLY A 189 5.51 -20.13 0.38
CA GLY A 189 5.73 -20.96 1.57
C GLY A 189 4.42 -21.49 2.18
N LEU A 190 3.35 -20.72 2.10
CA LEU A 190 2.02 -21.12 2.58
C LEU A 190 1.47 -22.34 1.80
N TYR A 191 1.77 -22.45 0.51
CA TYR A 191 1.38 -23.61 -0.30
C TYR A 191 1.99 -24.91 0.22
N GLU A 192 3.21 -24.89 0.75
CA GLU A 192 3.85 -26.07 1.34
C GLU A 192 3.20 -26.48 2.66
N LEU A 193 2.77 -25.51 3.48
CA LEU A 193 2.00 -25.78 4.70
C LEU A 193 0.65 -26.42 4.35
N TRP A 194 -0.04 -25.88 3.36
CA TRP A 194 -1.30 -26.42 2.86
C TRP A 194 -1.13 -27.84 2.30
N ARG A 195 -0.12 -28.06 1.45
CA ARG A 195 0.19 -29.36 0.82
C ARG A 195 0.49 -30.45 1.84
N THR A 196 1.10 -30.08 2.97
CA THR A 196 1.42 -30.99 4.08
C THR A 196 0.30 -31.14 5.11
N GLY A 197 -0.86 -30.50 4.89
CA GLY A 197 -1.99 -30.53 5.82
C GLY A 197 -1.79 -29.72 7.11
N ARG A 198 -0.71 -28.91 7.18
CA ARG A 198 -0.38 -28.06 8.33
C ARG A 198 -1.07 -26.70 8.32
N TYR A 199 -1.74 -26.37 7.22
CA TYR A 199 -2.58 -25.19 7.10
C TYR A 199 -3.86 -25.54 6.33
N LYS A 200 -4.98 -25.00 6.78
CA LYS A 200 -6.28 -25.15 6.13
C LYS A 200 -7.04 -23.83 6.24
N ASN A 201 -7.48 -23.31 5.11
CA ASN A 201 -8.30 -22.10 5.06
C ASN A 201 -9.64 -22.27 5.77
N TYR A 202 -10.22 -21.14 6.17
CA TYR A 202 -11.64 -21.05 6.48
C TYR A 202 -12.51 -21.52 5.32
N THR A 203 -13.69 -22.04 5.68
CA THR A 203 -14.73 -22.27 4.67
C THR A 203 -15.29 -20.92 4.18
N PRO A 204 -15.77 -20.83 2.93
CA PRO A 204 -16.33 -19.57 2.41
C PRO A 204 -17.43 -18.97 3.29
N ASN A 205 -18.35 -19.80 3.82
CA ASN A 205 -19.42 -19.32 4.70
C ASN A 205 -18.87 -18.70 5.98
N ALA A 206 -17.92 -19.38 6.63
CA ALA A 206 -17.30 -18.87 7.86
C ALA A 206 -16.50 -17.58 7.62
N LEU A 207 -15.84 -17.44 6.47
CA LEU A 207 -15.13 -16.21 6.11
C LEU A 207 -16.11 -15.06 5.84
N ILE A 208 -17.25 -15.32 5.20
CA ILE A 208 -18.31 -14.32 5.01
C ILE A 208 -18.85 -13.85 6.35
N ASP A 209 -19.13 -14.79 7.26
CA ASP A 209 -19.64 -14.46 8.61
C ASP A 209 -18.62 -13.65 9.43
N LEU A 210 -17.31 -13.85 9.21
CA LEU A 210 -16.25 -13.07 9.86
C LEU A 210 -16.18 -11.62 9.38
N VAL A 211 -16.45 -11.37 8.09
CA VAL A 211 -16.30 -10.02 7.48
C VAL A 211 -17.60 -9.22 7.42
N ALA A 212 -18.73 -9.83 7.78
CA ALA A 212 -20.06 -9.23 7.78
C ALA A 212 -20.29 -8.32 9.00
#